data_AF-A0A0C4FBR4-F1
#
_entry.id   AF-A0A0C4FBR4-F1
#
_cell.length_a   1.000
_cell.length_b   1.000
_cell.length_c   1.000
_cell.angle_alpha   90.00
_cell.angle_beta   90.00
_cell.angle_gamma   90.00
#
_symmetry.space_group_name_H-M   'P 1'
#
loop_
_entity.id
_entity.type
_entity.pdbx_description
1 polymer ?
#
loop_
_entity_poly.entity_id
_entity_poly.type
_entity_poly.pdbx_seq_one_letter_code
_entity_poly.pdbx_strand_id
1 'polypeptide(L)'
;MDHDLTPAEARKLFDDLRQEIATLKINQHQAQPFHPAPYHRPRTCQEMIMENFVKDPLKVHNQLNPRKPILVYEGTNFPVWEAALDRTILHVLVQQEAFTNKPENFNALTVDKASTITSLIRNTIVNTLGDIVDLSKLSNPKEVFELLKSKCSRSDRRRKIKLLGEVISLVKDPASATDATLLVWARLKSELAQLKLTWDKALGILLQAYFKPPVGVDPMAFEFTVSQQLNKKDAPAFDNMSTILQFAANKL
;
A
#
# COMPACT_ATOMS: atom_id res chain seq x y z
N MET A 1 -18.80 7.96 90.36
CA MET A 1 -17.49 8.63 90.53
C MET A 1 -16.79 8.44 89.21
N ASP A 2 -16.72 9.49 88.40
CA ASP A 2 -15.99 9.44 87.13
C ASP A 2 -14.51 9.33 87.45
N HIS A 3 -13.91 8.21 87.03
CA HIS A 3 -12.49 7.98 87.16
C HIS A 3 -11.81 8.74 86.02
N ASP A 4 -11.54 10.03 86.24
CA ASP A 4 -10.78 10.84 85.29
C ASP A 4 -9.40 10.23 85.09
N LEU A 5 -9.09 9.83 83.86
CA LEU A 5 -7.76 9.36 83.48
C LEU A 5 -6.75 10.46 83.78
N THR A 6 -5.70 10.13 84.53
CA THR A 6 -4.64 11.10 84.78
C THR A 6 -3.89 11.39 83.47
N PRO A 7 -3.33 12.60 83.29
CA PRO A 7 -2.55 12.94 82.10
C PRO A 7 -1.36 12.00 81.83
N ALA A 8 -0.84 11.33 82.86
CA ALA A 8 0.23 10.34 82.74
C ALA A 8 -0.27 9.00 82.17
N GLU A 9 -1.45 8.55 82.60
CA GLU A 9 -2.10 7.34 82.08
C GLU A 9 -2.54 7.54 80.62
N ALA A 10 -3.06 8.72 80.29
CA ALA A 10 -3.41 9.08 78.91
C ALA A 10 -2.18 9.04 77.99
N ARG A 11 -1.03 9.59 78.42
CA ARG A 11 0.22 9.54 77.65
C ARG A 11 0.70 8.12 77.41
N LYS A 12 0.69 7.29 78.45
CA LYS A 12 1.09 5.88 78.35
C LYS A 12 0.20 5.11 77.37
N LEU A 13 -1.12 5.34 77.41
CA LEU A 13 -2.06 4.73 76.48
C LEU A 13 -1.78 5.14 75.02
N PHE A 14 -1.42 6.41 74.78
CA PHE A 14 -1.06 6.88 73.45
C PHE A 14 0.24 6.27 72.91
N ASP A 15 1.23 6.07 73.78
CA ASP A 15 2.50 5.44 73.42
C ASP A 15 2.31 3.94 73.10
N ASP A 16 1.53 3.24 73.93
CA ASP A 16 1.17 1.83 73.71
C ASP A 16 0.41 1.66 72.38
N LEU A 17 -0.57 2.55 72.10
CA LEU A 17 -1.33 2.53 70.84
C LEU A 17 -0.44 2.78 69.62
N ARG A 18 0.53 3.70 69.73
CA ARG A 18 1.49 3.96 68.65
C ARG A 18 2.37 2.74 68.37
N GLN A 19 2.79 2.04 69.41
CA GLN A 19 3.64 0.86 69.30
C GLN A 19 2.86 -0.33 68.72
N GLU A 20 1.59 -0.48 69.07
CA GLU A 20 0.71 -1.49 68.49
C GLU A 20 0.43 -1.21 67.00
N ILE A 21 0.15 0.03 66.62
CA ILE A 21 -0.02 0.42 65.21
C ILE A 21 1.27 0.18 64.41
N ALA A 22 2.44 0.46 64.98
CA ALA A 22 3.72 0.17 64.34
C ALA A 22 3.90 -1.34 64.12
N THR A 23 3.55 -2.15 65.11
CA THR A 23 3.64 -3.62 65.06
C THR A 23 2.66 -4.21 64.05
N LEU A 24 1.42 -3.72 64.00
CA LEU A 24 0.41 -4.12 63.02
C LEU A 24 0.82 -3.74 61.59
N LYS A 25 1.43 -2.56 61.39
CA LYS A 25 1.99 -2.19 60.09
C LYS A 25 3.11 -3.13 59.65
N ILE A 26 4.04 -3.48 60.55
CA ILE A 26 5.13 -4.41 60.22
C ILE A 26 4.57 -5.79 59.86
N ASN A 27 3.58 -6.27 60.61
CA ASN A 27 2.92 -7.57 60.34
C ASN A 27 2.10 -7.55 59.03
N GLN A 28 1.47 -6.42 58.65
CA GLN A 28 0.82 -6.27 57.34
C GLN A 28 1.81 -6.32 56.16
N HIS A 29 3.03 -5.79 56.32
CA HIS A 29 4.05 -5.85 55.27
C HIS A 29 4.68 -7.26 55.17
N GLN A 30 4.68 -8.05 56.24
CA GLN A 30 5.15 -9.45 56.23
C GLN A 30 4.07 -10.46 55.77
N ALA A 31 2.78 -10.11 55.87
CA ALA A 31 1.66 -10.96 55.47
C ALA A 31 1.17 -10.72 54.03
N GLN A 32 1.89 -9.95 53.20
CA GLN A 32 1.65 -9.96 51.76
C GLN A 32 2.16 -11.29 51.19
N PRO A 33 1.30 -12.15 50.60
CA PRO A 33 1.80 -13.24 49.78
C PRO A 33 2.69 -12.62 48.70
N PHE A 34 3.90 -13.18 48.53
CA PHE A 34 4.75 -12.88 47.39
C PHE A 34 3.95 -13.17 46.12
N HIS A 35 3.29 -12.14 45.57
CA HIS A 35 2.87 -12.17 44.19
C HIS A 35 4.16 -11.98 43.39
N PRO A 36 4.67 -13.01 42.68
CA PRO A 36 5.70 -12.74 41.70
C PRO A 36 5.13 -11.67 40.78
N ALA A 37 5.85 -10.55 40.66
CA ALA A 37 5.51 -9.51 39.69
C ALA A 37 5.23 -10.21 38.36
N PRO A 38 4.12 -9.89 37.65
CA PRO A 38 3.86 -10.50 36.37
C PRO A 38 5.11 -10.30 35.52
N TYR A 39 5.73 -11.42 35.12
CA TYR A 39 6.88 -11.41 34.23
C TYR A 39 6.43 -10.79 32.91
N HIS A 40 6.53 -9.47 32.80
CA HIS A 40 6.36 -8.78 31.55
C HIS A 40 7.59 -9.12 30.72
N ARG A 41 7.45 -10.13 29.86
CA ARG A 41 8.44 -10.42 28.81
C ARG A 41 8.80 -9.09 28.14
N PRO A 42 10.10 -8.72 28.07
CA PRO A 42 10.52 -7.55 27.32
C PRO A 42 9.99 -7.66 25.91
N ARG A 43 9.28 -6.62 25.44
CA ARG A 43 8.76 -6.62 24.08
C ARG A 43 9.91 -6.75 23.10
N THR A 44 9.70 -7.56 22.07
CA THR A 44 10.67 -7.65 20.98
C THR A 44 10.67 -6.33 20.20
N CYS A 45 11.78 -6.02 19.52
CA CYS A 45 11.85 -4.88 18.63
C CYS A 45 10.74 -4.91 17.56
N GLN A 46 10.41 -6.10 17.04
CA GLN A 46 9.32 -6.30 16.09
C GLN A 46 7.96 -5.93 16.70
N GLU A 47 7.68 -6.35 17.94
CA GLU A 47 6.42 -6.02 18.64
C GLU A 47 6.27 -4.50 18.80
N MET A 48 7.36 -3.78 19.11
CA MET A 48 7.36 -2.31 19.20
C MET A 48 7.12 -1.64 17.84
N ILE A 49 7.77 -2.13 16.77
CA ILE A 49 7.56 -1.62 15.41
C ILE A 49 6.12 -1.82 14.97
N MET A 50 5.57 -3.02 15.20
CA MET A 50 4.19 -3.36 14.85
C MET A 50 3.19 -2.52 15.65
N GLU A 51 3.42 -2.32 16.95
CA GLU A 51 2.56 -1.47 17.78
C GLU A 51 2.54 -0.02 17.29
N ASN A 52 3.70 0.53 16.92
CA ASN A 52 3.77 1.87 16.33
C ASN A 52 3.05 1.94 14.99
N PHE A 53 3.17 0.89 14.17
CA PHE A 53 2.48 0.79 12.88
C PHE A 53 0.96 0.72 13.03
N VAL A 54 0.45 -0.06 13.98
CA VAL A 54 -0.98 -0.15 14.26
C VAL A 54 -1.53 1.19 14.78
N LYS A 55 -0.75 1.91 15.60
CA LYS A 55 -1.16 3.23 16.14
C LYS A 55 -1.19 4.32 15.06
N ASP A 56 -0.15 4.40 14.24
CA ASP A 56 -0.02 5.44 13.22
C ASP A 56 0.71 4.90 11.97
N PRO A 57 -0.02 4.21 11.08
CA PRO A 57 0.60 3.55 9.93
C PRO A 57 1.21 4.55 8.95
N LEU A 58 0.60 5.73 8.80
CA LEU A 58 1.08 6.75 7.89
C LEU A 58 2.40 7.36 8.37
N LYS A 59 2.56 7.58 9.68
CA LYS A 59 3.82 8.06 10.24
C LYS A 59 4.97 7.09 10.01
N VAL A 60 4.76 5.80 10.29
CA VAL A 60 5.77 4.76 10.03
C VAL A 60 6.12 4.70 8.55
N HIS A 61 5.11 4.75 7.67
CA HIS A 61 5.33 4.79 6.23
C HIS A 61 6.18 6.00 5.81
N ASN A 62 5.86 7.19 6.31
CA ASN A 62 6.57 8.43 5.98
C ASN A 62 8.01 8.46 6.51
N GLN A 63 8.30 7.79 7.63
CA GLN A 63 9.67 7.64 8.15
C GLN A 63 10.53 6.76 7.23
N LEU A 64 9.95 5.68 6.69
CA LEU A 64 10.65 4.76 5.78
C LEU A 64 10.71 5.29 4.34
N ASN A 65 9.81 6.21 3.97
CA ASN A 65 9.66 6.72 2.62
C ASN A 65 9.69 8.26 2.62
N PRO A 66 10.88 8.90 2.62
CA PRO A 66 11.00 10.36 2.70
C PRO A 66 10.29 11.12 1.59
N ARG A 67 10.14 10.50 0.41
CA ARG A 67 9.42 11.08 -0.75
C ARG A 67 7.91 11.05 -0.61
N LYS A 68 7.36 10.30 0.36
CA LYS A 68 5.93 10.18 0.67
C LYS A 68 5.06 10.05 -0.59
N PRO A 69 5.30 9.02 -1.42
CA PRO A 69 4.60 8.91 -2.68
C PRO A 69 3.10 8.75 -2.44
N ILE A 70 2.30 9.58 -3.12
CA ILE A 70 0.84 9.47 -3.15
C ILE A 70 0.45 8.97 -4.54
N LEU A 71 -0.27 7.85 -4.62
CA LEU A 71 -0.71 7.28 -5.89
C LEU A 71 -1.67 8.23 -6.60
N VAL A 72 -1.34 8.60 -7.83
CA VAL A 72 -2.19 9.46 -8.68
C VAL A 72 -3.14 8.62 -9.53
N TYR A 73 -4.28 9.19 -9.92
CA TYR A 73 -5.31 8.49 -10.72
C TYR A 73 -4.78 7.89 -12.03
N GLU A 74 -3.85 8.59 -12.67
CA GLU A 74 -3.19 8.11 -13.90
C GLU A 74 -2.16 7.00 -13.64
N GLY A 75 -1.93 6.58 -12.40
CA GLY A 75 -1.04 5.45 -12.09
C GLY A 75 0.40 5.60 -12.56
N THR A 76 0.82 6.77 -13.03
CA THR A 76 2.15 7.01 -13.63
C THR A 76 3.27 6.78 -12.63
N ASN A 77 2.97 6.95 -11.34
CA ASN A 77 3.85 6.68 -10.22
C ASN A 77 3.52 5.37 -9.48
N PHE A 78 2.67 4.50 -10.03
CA PHE A 78 2.29 3.23 -9.39
C PHE A 78 3.50 2.40 -8.96
N PRO A 79 4.56 2.19 -9.79
CA PRO A 79 5.73 1.43 -9.35
C PRO A 79 6.48 2.07 -8.17
N VAL A 80 6.51 3.40 -8.11
CA VAL A 80 7.17 4.14 -7.03
C VAL A 80 6.35 4.06 -5.74
N TRP A 81 5.03 4.17 -5.86
CA TRP A 81 4.09 4.04 -4.76
C TRP A 81 4.06 2.60 -4.21
N GLU A 82 3.96 1.60 -5.09
CA GLU A 82 3.98 0.18 -4.74
C GLU A 82 5.26 -0.18 -3.99
N ALA A 83 6.43 0.24 -4.50
CA ALA A 83 7.70 -0.02 -3.83
C ALA A 83 7.81 0.63 -2.44
N ALA A 84 7.16 1.79 -2.23
CA ALA A 84 7.12 2.44 -0.92
C ALA A 84 6.19 1.72 0.06
N LEU A 85 5.03 1.25 -0.44
CA LEU A 85 4.11 0.43 0.33
C LEU A 85 4.77 -0.88 0.74
N ASP A 86 5.42 -1.54 -0.22
CA ASP A 86 6.15 -2.78 -0.01
C ASP A 86 7.25 -2.63 1.05
N ARG A 87 8.09 -1.59 0.93
CA ARG A 87 9.13 -1.26 1.94
C ARG A 87 8.55 -1.13 3.35
N THR A 88 7.38 -0.50 3.51
CA THR A 88 6.73 -0.37 4.81
C THR A 88 6.26 -1.72 5.32
N ILE A 89 5.59 -2.52 4.48
CA ILE A 89 5.05 -3.83 4.87
C ILE A 89 6.19 -4.80 5.24
N LEU A 90 7.27 -4.84 4.45
CA LEU A 90 8.45 -5.66 4.73
C LEU A 90 9.09 -5.30 6.06
N HIS A 91 9.20 -4.01 6.37
CA HIS A 91 9.77 -3.53 7.62
C HIS A 91 8.94 -3.98 8.83
N VAL A 92 7.62 -3.81 8.78
CA VAL A 92 6.74 -4.12 9.92
C VAL A 92 6.49 -5.63 10.09
N LEU A 93 6.51 -6.39 8.99
CA LEU A 93 6.34 -7.85 9.01
C LEU A 93 7.66 -8.62 9.12
N VAL A 94 8.81 -7.95 9.00
CA VAL A 94 10.14 -8.56 9.01
C VAL A 94 10.27 -9.64 7.93
N GLN A 95 9.86 -9.28 6.70
CA GLN A 95 9.95 -10.16 5.52
C GLN A 95 11.11 -9.74 4.61
N GLN A 96 11.70 -10.70 3.90
CA GLN A 96 12.82 -10.47 2.97
C GLN A 96 12.39 -10.36 1.50
N GLU A 97 11.30 -11.03 1.12
CA GLU A 97 10.77 -10.99 -0.25
C GLU A 97 9.70 -9.91 -0.38
N ALA A 98 9.67 -9.21 -1.51
CA ALA A 98 8.63 -8.23 -1.81
C ALA A 98 7.21 -8.78 -1.61
N PHE A 99 6.46 -8.12 -0.74
CA PHE A 99 5.12 -8.50 -0.29
C PHE A 99 4.09 -8.36 -1.41
N THR A 100 4.11 -7.25 -2.17
CA THR A 100 3.08 -6.96 -3.19
C THR A 100 3.22 -7.79 -4.47
N ASN A 101 4.35 -8.47 -4.66
CA ASN A 101 4.57 -9.35 -5.82
C ASN A 101 3.63 -10.57 -5.85
N LYS A 102 3.16 -11.01 -4.68
CA LYS A 102 2.22 -12.13 -4.53
C LYS A 102 0.98 -11.63 -3.78
N PRO A 103 -0.12 -11.29 -4.47
CA PRO A 103 -1.36 -10.80 -3.83
C PRO A 103 -1.93 -11.77 -2.79
N GLU A 104 -1.55 -13.04 -2.82
CA GLU A 104 -1.90 -14.06 -1.83
C GLU A 104 -1.31 -13.76 -0.45
N ASN A 105 -0.23 -12.98 -0.36
CA ASN A 105 0.40 -12.59 0.90
C ASN A 105 -0.57 -11.82 1.81
N PHE A 106 -1.50 -11.07 1.22
CA PHE A 106 -2.55 -10.37 1.97
C PHE A 106 -3.50 -11.32 2.70
N ASN A 107 -3.68 -12.56 2.21
CA ASN A 107 -4.55 -13.55 2.85
C ASN A 107 -3.96 -14.08 4.17
N ALA A 108 -2.65 -13.95 4.37
CA ALA A 108 -1.97 -14.38 5.59
C ALA A 108 -2.00 -13.32 6.71
N LEU A 109 -2.59 -12.15 6.46
CA LEU A 109 -2.67 -11.07 7.43
C LEU A 109 -3.74 -11.37 8.48
N THR A 110 -3.42 -11.08 9.75
CA THR A 110 -4.44 -11.02 10.80
C THR A 110 -5.38 -9.82 10.57
N VAL A 111 -6.58 -9.86 11.14
CA VAL A 111 -7.61 -8.82 10.95
C VAL A 111 -7.07 -7.41 11.26
N ASP A 112 -6.35 -7.24 12.36
CA ASP A 112 -5.77 -5.94 12.73
C ASP A 112 -4.77 -5.45 11.70
N LYS A 113 -3.84 -6.32 11.26
CA LYS A 113 -2.83 -5.97 10.24
C LYS A 113 -3.48 -5.65 8.91
N ALA A 114 -4.50 -6.43 8.51
CA ALA A 114 -5.25 -6.19 7.29
C ALA A 114 -5.94 -4.82 7.31
N SER A 115 -6.61 -4.49 8.41
CA SER A 115 -7.26 -3.19 8.61
C SER A 115 -6.26 -2.02 8.58
N THR A 116 -5.14 -2.16 9.29
CA THR A 116 -4.08 -1.14 9.31
C THR A 116 -3.46 -0.93 7.92
N ILE A 117 -3.22 -2.01 7.17
CA ILE A 117 -2.70 -1.91 5.79
C ILE A 117 -3.74 -1.30 4.85
N THR A 118 -5.02 -1.65 4.97
CA THR A 118 -6.10 -1.00 4.20
C THR A 118 -6.13 0.49 4.48
N SER A 119 -6.02 0.90 5.76
CA SER A 119 -5.94 2.31 6.15
C SER A 119 -4.71 2.99 5.55
N LEU A 120 -3.54 2.36 5.58
CA LEU A 120 -2.32 2.88 4.96
C LEU A 120 -2.51 3.12 3.45
N ILE A 121 -3.06 2.14 2.73
CA ILE A 121 -3.32 2.25 1.28
C ILE A 121 -4.23 3.46 1.03
N ARG A 122 -5.35 3.58 1.74
CA ARG A 122 -6.30 4.70 1.60
C ARG A 122 -5.67 6.06 1.89
N ASN A 123 -4.73 6.14 2.82
CA ASN A 123 -4.03 7.38 3.17
C ASN A 123 -2.88 7.74 2.22
N THR A 124 -2.55 6.88 1.25
CA THR A 124 -1.45 7.09 0.30
C THR A 124 -1.94 7.16 -1.15
N ILE A 125 -3.23 7.42 -1.37
CA ILE A 125 -3.82 7.64 -2.68
C ILE A 125 -4.51 9.01 -2.75
N VAL A 126 -4.64 9.58 -3.95
CA VAL A 126 -5.41 10.82 -4.15
C VAL A 126 -6.91 10.60 -3.93
N ASN A 127 -7.64 11.66 -3.57
CA ASN A 127 -9.07 11.62 -3.26
C ASN A 127 -9.91 10.93 -4.33
N THR A 128 -9.63 11.16 -5.62
CA THR A 128 -10.39 10.52 -6.71
C THR A 128 -10.26 8.99 -6.74
N LEU A 129 -9.11 8.45 -6.34
CA LEU A 129 -8.95 7.01 -6.14
C LEU A 129 -9.59 6.57 -4.82
N GLY A 130 -9.53 7.40 -3.78
CA GLY A 130 -10.26 7.22 -2.52
C GLY A 130 -11.76 7.02 -2.75
N ASP A 131 -12.40 7.92 -3.48
CA ASP A 131 -13.84 7.87 -3.81
C ASP A 131 -14.20 6.56 -4.54
N ILE A 132 -13.34 6.10 -5.45
CA ILE A 132 -13.52 4.83 -6.17
C ILE A 132 -13.45 3.64 -5.22
N VAL A 133 -12.49 3.66 -4.30
CA VAL A 133 -12.35 2.62 -3.26
C VAL A 133 -13.55 2.64 -2.32
N ASP A 134 -14.05 3.82 -1.93
CA ASP A 134 -15.23 3.95 -1.07
C ASP A 134 -16.50 3.45 -1.74
N LEU A 135 -16.73 3.83 -3.00
CA LEU A 135 -17.86 3.35 -3.80
C LEU A 135 -17.85 1.83 -3.98
N SER A 136 -16.66 1.22 -4.03
CA SER A 136 -16.51 -0.23 -4.17
C SER A 136 -16.83 -1.00 -2.88
N LYS A 137 -16.94 -0.31 -1.73
CA LYS A 137 -17.21 -0.90 -0.40
C LYS A 137 -16.22 -2.00 0.01
N LEU A 138 -15.01 -1.98 -0.55
CA LEU A 138 -13.96 -2.94 -0.26
C LEU A 138 -13.27 -2.60 1.07
N SER A 139 -13.18 -3.59 1.95
CA SER A 139 -12.49 -3.51 3.24
C SER A 139 -11.23 -4.36 3.30
N ASN A 140 -11.14 -5.38 2.43
CA ASN A 140 -9.98 -6.27 2.35
C ASN A 140 -8.81 -5.57 1.62
N PRO A 141 -7.60 -5.57 2.20
CA PRO A 141 -6.45 -4.89 1.59
C PRO A 141 -6.03 -5.48 0.24
N LYS A 142 -6.21 -6.80 0.03
CA LYS A 142 -5.95 -7.46 -1.24
C LYS A 142 -6.84 -6.89 -2.34
N GLU A 143 -8.14 -6.83 -2.08
CA GLU A 143 -9.13 -6.37 -3.06
C GLU A 143 -8.93 -4.89 -3.39
N VAL A 144 -8.64 -4.07 -2.38
CA VAL A 144 -8.32 -2.65 -2.57
C VAL A 144 -7.05 -2.49 -3.41
N PHE A 145 -5.99 -3.26 -3.10
CA PHE A 145 -4.73 -3.22 -3.85
C PHE A 145 -4.92 -3.64 -5.30
N GLU A 146 -5.61 -4.77 -5.56
CA GLU A 146 -5.88 -5.26 -6.91
C GLU A 146 -6.78 -4.30 -7.71
N LEU A 147 -7.77 -3.67 -7.07
CA LEU A 147 -8.58 -2.63 -7.71
C LEU A 147 -7.70 -1.45 -8.16
N LEU A 148 -6.85 -0.94 -7.27
CA LEU A 148 -5.95 0.17 -7.57
C LEU A 148 -4.95 -0.21 -8.67
N LYS A 149 -4.35 -1.40 -8.59
CA LYS A 149 -3.46 -1.96 -9.61
C LYS A 149 -4.17 -2.01 -10.96
N SER A 150 -5.38 -2.56 -11.03
CA SER A 150 -6.18 -2.61 -12.26
C SER A 150 -6.47 -1.23 -12.86
N LYS A 151 -6.86 -0.25 -12.02
CA LYS A 151 -7.12 1.13 -12.47
C LYS A 151 -5.85 1.80 -12.99
N CYS A 152 -4.72 1.57 -12.34
CA CYS A 152 -3.43 2.14 -12.72
C CYS A 152 -2.81 1.45 -13.94
N SER A 153 -3.02 0.14 -14.13
CA SER A 153 -2.57 -0.63 -15.31
C SER A 153 -3.18 -0.10 -16.61
N ARG A 154 -4.43 0.38 -16.58
CA ARG A 154 -5.05 1.04 -17.76
C ARG A 154 -4.31 2.31 -18.16
N SER A 155 -3.88 3.08 -17.18
CA SER A 155 -3.19 4.33 -17.40
C SER A 155 -1.73 4.12 -17.80
N ASP A 156 -1.06 3.08 -17.27
CA ASP A 156 0.24 2.59 -17.76
C ASP A 156 0.17 2.23 -19.26
N ARG A 157 -0.86 1.50 -19.68
CA ARG A 157 -1.09 1.21 -21.10
C ARG A 157 -1.31 2.47 -21.94
N ARG A 158 -2.15 3.41 -21.48
CA ARG A 158 -2.36 4.69 -22.18
C ARG A 158 -1.07 5.50 -22.29
N ARG A 159 -0.25 5.54 -21.24
CA ARG A 159 1.06 6.20 -21.25
C ARG A 159 2.00 5.54 -22.26
N LYS A 160 2.05 4.21 -22.31
CA LYS A 160 2.84 3.47 -23.32
C LYS A 160 2.38 3.79 -24.74
N ILE A 161 1.07 3.85 -25.01
CA ILE A 161 0.52 4.29 -26.31
C ILE A 161 0.99 5.71 -26.65
N LYS A 162 0.88 6.66 -25.70
CA LYS A 162 1.29 8.04 -25.91
C LYS A 162 2.78 8.15 -26.24
N LEU A 163 3.64 7.50 -25.45
CA LEU A 163 5.10 7.53 -25.67
C LEU A 163 5.50 6.92 -27.02
N LEU A 164 4.85 5.82 -27.44
CA LEU A 164 5.08 5.23 -28.75
C LEU A 164 4.58 6.14 -29.89
N GLY A 165 3.47 6.84 -29.67
CA GLY A 165 2.99 7.88 -30.58
C GLY A 165 4.02 9.02 -30.74
N GLU A 166 4.62 9.48 -29.64
CA GLU A 166 5.70 10.48 -29.67
C GLU A 166 6.93 9.97 -30.44
N VAL A 167 7.33 8.71 -30.25
CA VAL A 167 8.42 8.08 -31.03
C VAL A 167 8.10 8.09 -32.53
N ILE A 168 6.88 7.71 -32.92
CA ILE A 168 6.47 7.70 -34.32
C ILE A 168 6.48 9.11 -34.91
N SER A 169 5.99 10.10 -34.16
CA SER A 169 6.01 11.49 -34.60
C SER A 169 7.44 11.99 -34.82
N LEU A 170 8.38 11.66 -33.93
CA LEU A 170 9.80 11.98 -34.08
C LEU A 170 10.44 11.29 -35.29
N VAL A 171 10.11 10.03 -35.55
CA VAL A 171 10.62 9.30 -36.72
C VAL A 171 10.10 9.89 -38.04
N LYS A 172 8.88 10.44 -38.02
CA LYS A 172 8.23 11.04 -39.19
C LYS A 172 8.53 12.53 -39.36
N ASP A 173 9.21 13.16 -38.41
CA ASP A 173 9.52 14.58 -38.45
C ASP A 173 10.55 14.87 -39.56
N PRO A 174 10.19 15.65 -40.60
CA PRO A 174 11.11 15.99 -41.68
C PRO A 174 12.12 17.08 -41.29
N ALA A 175 12.02 17.67 -40.09
CA ALA A 175 12.92 18.71 -39.63
C ALA A 175 14.36 18.19 -39.44
N SER A 176 15.33 19.09 -39.59
CA SER A 176 16.72 18.78 -39.28
C SER A 176 16.90 18.55 -37.78
N ALA A 177 17.60 17.48 -37.41
CA ALA A 177 17.85 17.15 -36.02
C ALA A 177 18.66 18.23 -35.30
N THR A 178 18.32 18.49 -34.04
CA THR A 178 19.01 19.43 -33.15
C THR A 178 19.42 18.72 -31.85
N ASP A 179 20.23 19.38 -31.01
CA ASP A 179 20.53 18.87 -29.67
C ASP A 179 19.26 18.67 -28.82
N ALA A 180 18.23 19.50 -29.03
CA ALA A 180 16.93 19.32 -28.40
C ALA A 180 16.26 18.00 -28.85
N THR A 181 16.42 17.61 -30.12
CA THR A 181 15.93 16.32 -30.63
C THR A 181 16.58 15.15 -29.88
N LEU A 182 17.90 15.19 -29.66
CA LEU A 182 18.62 14.16 -28.90
C LEU A 182 18.16 14.08 -27.43
N LEU A 183 17.89 15.22 -26.79
CA LEU A 183 17.34 15.25 -25.43
C LEU A 183 15.96 14.59 -25.34
N VAL A 184 15.10 14.79 -26.34
CA VAL A 184 13.79 14.13 -26.39
C VAL A 184 13.95 12.62 -26.58
N TRP A 185 14.86 12.16 -27.45
CA TRP A 185 15.18 10.72 -27.59
C TRP A 185 15.69 10.11 -26.28
N ALA A 186 16.58 10.81 -25.56
CA ALA A 186 17.09 10.34 -24.27
C ALA A 186 15.97 10.23 -23.22
N ARG A 187 15.07 11.21 -23.17
CA ARG A 187 13.86 11.18 -22.31
C ARG A 187 12.99 9.97 -22.64
N LEU A 188 12.62 9.81 -23.91
CA LEU A 188 11.75 8.72 -24.36
C LEU A 188 12.36 7.34 -24.04
N LYS A 189 13.67 7.17 -24.31
CA LYS A 189 14.39 5.94 -23.94
C LYS A 189 14.32 5.66 -22.44
N SER A 190 14.55 6.68 -21.61
CA SER A 190 14.49 6.54 -20.15
C SER A 190 13.09 6.16 -19.68
N GLU A 191 12.05 6.86 -20.16
CA GLU A 191 10.67 6.59 -19.76
C GLU A 191 10.19 5.20 -20.20
N LEU A 192 10.48 4.79 -21.45
CA LEU A 192 10.12 3.47 -21.96
C LEU A 192 10.84 2.35 -21.19
N ALA A 193 12.11 2.56 -20.80
CA ALA A 193 12.85 1.63 -19.96
C ALA A 193 12.24 1.52 -18.56
N GLN A 194 11.85 2.63 -17.94
CA GLN A 194 11.17 2.64 -16.63
C GLN A 194 9.85 1.88 -16.66
N LEU A 195 9.11 1.95 -17.78
CA LEU A 195 7.85 1.23 -17.97
C LEU A 195 8.03 -0.25 -18.36
N LYS A 196 9.28 -0.74 -18.39
CA LYS A 196 9.65 -2.11 -18.77
C LYS A 196 9.02 -2.54 -20.11
N LEU A 197 8.96 -1.63 -21.08
CA LEU A 197 8.38 -1.92 -22.38
C LEU A 197 9.36 -2.78 -23.21
N THR A 198 8.94 -4.00 -23.56
CA THR A 198 9.67 -4.85 -24.51
C THR A 198 9.24 -4.54 -25.94
N TRP A 199 10.08 -4.88 -26.93
CA TRP A 199 9.73 -4.70 -28.35
C TRP A 199 8.47 -5.46 -28.76
N ASP A 200 8.30 -6.69 -28.26
CA ASP A 200 7.09 -7.48 -28.49
C ASP A 200 5.81 -6.78 -27.96
N LYS A 201 5.87 -6.21 -26.74
CA LYS A 201 4.78 -5.40 -26.19
C LYS A 201 4.57 -4.10 -26.98
N ALA A 202 5.65 -3.47 -27.45
CA ALA A 202 5.56 -2.27 -28.27
C ALA A 202 4.84 -2.56 -29.59
N LEU A 203 5.18 -3.64 -30.29
CA LEU A 203 4.51 -4.06 -31.52
C LEU A 203 3.02 -4.36 -31.29
N GLY A 204 2.68 -5.05 -30.19
CA GLY A 204 1.27 -5.28 -29.83
C GLY A 204 0.50 -3.98 -29.60
N ILE A 205 1.09 -3.02 -28.90
CA ILE A 205 0.48 -1.70 -28.65
C ILE A 205 0.31 -0.90 -29.95
N LEU A 206 1.32 -0.92 -30.82
CA LEU A 206 1.24 -0.26 -32.13
C LEU A 206 0.17 -0.90 -33.00
N LEU A 207 0.14 -2.23 -33.08
CA LEU A 207 -0.91 -2.95 -33.80
C LEU A 207 -2.29 -2.53 -33.30
N GLN A 208 -2.51 -2.50 -31.98
CA GLN A 208 -3.78 -2.02 -31.42
C GLN A 208 -4.14 -0.59 -31.85
N ALA A 209 -3.18 0.33 -31.82
CA ALA A 209 -3.43 1.74 -32.10
C ALA A 209 -3.73 2.01 -33.60
N TYR A 210 -3.19 1.19 -34.49
CA TYR A 210 -3.31 1.37 -35.94
C TYR A 210 -4.33 0.44 -36.61
N PHE A 211 -4.71 -0.66 -35.97
CA PHE A 211 -5.63 -1.63 -36.57
C PHE A 211 -7.06 -1.10 -36.58
N LYS A 212 -7.51 -0.67 -37.76
CA LYS A 212 -8.89 -0.24 -37.99
C LYS A 212 -9.80 -1.46 -38.15
N PRO A 213 -11.08 -1.36 -37.75
CA PRO A 213 -12.05 -2.41 -37.99
C PRO A 213 -12.16 -2.75 -39.49
N PRO A 214 -12.36 -4.02 -39.87
CA PRO A 214 -12.64 -4.41 -41.25
C PRO A 214 -13.91 -3.75 -41.80
N VAL A 215 -14.02 -3.70 -43.12
CA VAL A 215 -15.21 -3.18 -43.80
C VAL A 215 -16.43 -4.02 -43.39
N GLY A 216 -17.50 -3.34 -42.94
CA GLY A 216 -18.74 -3.97 -42.50
C GLY A 216 -18.84 -4.17 -40.99
N VAL A 217 -17.76 -3.99 -40.23
CA VAL A 217 -17.75 -4.08 -38.76
C VAL A 217 -18.02 -2.71 -38.13
N ASP A 218 -18.96 -2.63 -37.19
CA ASP A 218 -19.24 -1.39 -36.45
C ASP A 218 -18.01 -0.94 -35.62
N PRO A 219 -17.49 0.28 -35.83
CA PRO A 219 -16.29 0.74 -35.16
C PRO A 219 -16.40 0.84 -33.63
N MET A 220 -17.57 1.23 -33.11
CA MET A 220 -17.77 1.39 -31.67
C MET A 220 -17.87 0.03 -30.97
N ALA A 221 -18.58 -0.93 -31.58
CA ALA A 221 -18.67 -2.30 -31.10
C ALA A 221 -17.31 -3.02 -31.16
N PHE A 222 -16.52 -2.76 -32.21
CA PHE A 222 -15.17 -3.27 -32.33
C PHE A 222 -14.25 -2.72 -31.22
N GLU A 223 -14.18 -1.40 -31.05
CA GLU A 223 -13.37 -0.77 -29.99
C GLU A 223 -13.79 -1.22 -28.59
N PHE A 224 -15.10 -1.37 -28.35
CA PHE A 224 -15.63 -1.85 -27.09
C PHE A 224 -15.22 -3.30 -26.81
N THR A 225 -15.32 -4.17 -27.81
CA THR A 225 -14.96 -5.60 -27.70
C THR A 225 -13.47 -5.77 -27.45
N VAL A 226 -12.64 -5.05 -28.21
CA VAL A 226 -11.18 -5.02 -28.03
C VAL A 226 -10.83 -4.50 -26.63
N SER A 227 -11.44 -3.40 -26.20
CA SER A 227 -11.21 -2.84 -24.86
C SER A 227 -11.62 -3.81 -23.74
N GLN A 228 -12.76 -4.48 -23.86
CA GLN A 228 -13.20 -5.49 -22.89
C GLN A 228 -12.22 -6.66 -22.77
N GLN A 229 -11.77 -7.21 -23.90
CA GLN A 229 -10.83 -8.34 -23.90
C GLN A 229 -9.48 -7.94 -23.29
N LEU A 230 -9.02 -6.73 -23.60
CA LEU A 230 -7.75 -6.23 -23.09
C LEU A 230 -7.81 -5.84 -21.61
N ASN A 231 -8.99 -5.55 -21.07
CA ASN A 231 -9.17 -5.37 -19.63
C ASN A 231 -8.99 -6.67 -18.82
N LYS A 232 -9.09 -7.83 -19.49
CA LYS A 232 -8.94 -9.15 -18.86
C LYS A 232 -7.52 -9.70 -18.93
N LYS A 233 -6.59 -9.00 -19.63
CA LYS A 233 -5.21 -9.46 -19.83
C LYS A 233 -4.21 -8.44 -19.31
N ASP A 234 -3.22 -8.91 -18.55
CA ASP A 234 -2.14 -8.07 -18.07
C ASP A 234 -1.10 -7.88 -19.20
N ALA A 235 -1.07 -6.69 -19.81
CA ALA A 235 -0.15 -6.27 -20.88
C ALA A 235 0.07 -7.30 -22.03
N PRO A 236 -0.87 -7.42 -22.99
CA PRO A 236 -0.80 -8.44 -24.03
C PRO A 236 0.32 -8.17 -25.05
N ALA A 237 1.16 -9.20 -25.24
CA ALA A 237 2.14 -9.36 -26.32
C ALA A 237 1.51 -9.27 -27.72
N PHE A 238 2.34 -9.19 -28.77
CA PHE A 238 1.86 -9.08 -30.15
C PHE A 238 0.88 -10.21 -30.54
N ASP A 239 1.21 -11.46 -30.25
CA ASP A 239 0.36 -12.61 -30.59
C ASP A 239 -0.99 -12.57 -29.88
N ASN A 240 -0.98 -12.12 -28.62
CA ASN A 240 -2.19 -11.92 -27.84
C ASN A 240 -3.07 -10.81 -28.42
N MET A 241 -2.45 -9.72 -28.88
CA MET A 241 -3.14 -8.60 -29.52
C MET A 241 -3.72 -9.01 -30.87
N SER A 242 -2.94 -9.69 -31.71
CA SER A 242 -3.37 -10.22 -33.01
C SER A 242 -4.60 -11.11 -32.87
N THR A 243 -4.56 -12.06 -31.91
CA THR A 243 -5.69 -12.96 -31.63
C THR A 243 -6.94 -12.21 -31.17
N ILE A 244 -6.80 -11.19 -30.32
CA ILE A 244 -7.93 -10.38 -29.83
C ILE A 244 -8.56 -9.56 -30.97
N LEU A 245 -7.73 -8.96 -31.82
CA LEU A 245 -8.20 -8.18 -32.96
C LEU A 245 -8.91 -9.06 -33.99
N GLN A 246 -8.37 -10.25 -34.28
CA GLN A 246 -9.03 -11.25 -35.13
C GLN A 246 -10.36 -11.71 -34.54
N PHE A 247 -10.41 -11.98 -33.23
CA PHE A 247 -11.64 -12.35 -32.56
C PHE A 247 -12.71 -11.25 -32.65
N ALA A 248 -12.33 -9.99 -32.41
CA ALA A 248 -13.26 -8.86 -32.50
C ALA A 248 -13.73 -8.60 -33.94
N ALA A 249 -12.85 -8.79 -34.92
CA ALA A 249 -13.13 -8.65 -36.34
C ALA A 249 -14.06 -9.74 -36.91
N ASN A 250 -13.99 -10.96 -36.37
CA ASN A 250 -14.77 -12.11 -36.86
C ASN A 250 -16.11 -12.30 -36.15
N LYS A 251 -16.32 -11.67 -35.00
CA LYS A 251 -17.51 -11.83 -34.16
C LYS A 251 -18.59 -10.76 -34.40
N LEU A 252 -18.22 -9.67 -35.05
CA LEU A 252 -19.05 -8.51 -35.37
C LEU A 252 -19.19 -8.40 -36.89
#